data_AF-A0A4R9WZJ2-F1
#
_entry.id   AF-A0A4R9WZJ2-F1
#
_cell.length_a   1.000
_cell.length_b   1.000
_cell.length_c   1.000
_cell.angle_alpha   90.00
_cell.angle_beta   90.00
_cell.angle_gamma   90.00
#
_symmetry.space_group_name_H-M   'P 1'
#
loop_
_entity.id
_entity.type
_entity.pdbx_description
1 polymer ?
#
loop_
_entity_poly.entity_id
_entity_poly.type
_entity_poly.pdbx_seq_one_letter_code
_entity_poly.pdbx_strand_id
1 'polypeptide(L)'
;MSLRNADLSSADVRYHHPSWQRLLGYLEAHRAAGITPDPRLIRRVAVYSSEAARKEALDLLTMRNAPSALFTADGVMSTGVLEATSALKFAIPGNISLLCFDDLDWMQFVAQGLTAIAQPAHLIGAAATELLLKRLAIAAEGGVEVDAERRA
;
A
#
# COMPACT_ATOMS: atom_id res chain seq x y z
N MET A 1 -14.59 14.42 -10.36
CA MET A 1 -13.41 15.23 -10.74
C MET A 1 -12.76 14.56 -11.94
N SER A 2 -12.62 15.27 -13.07
CA SER A 2 -12.22 14.70 -14.37
C SER A 2 -10.69 14.65 -14.54
N LEU A 3 -10.16 13.54 -15.07
CA LEU A 3 -8.75 13.13 -15.07
C LEU A 3 -7.88 13.67 -16.22
N ARG A 4 -8.36 14.61 -17.04
CA ARG A 4 -7.70 14.92 -18.33
C ARG A 4 -6.45 15.79 -18.28
N ASN A 5 -6.14 16.46 -17.17
CA ASN A 5 -5.04 17.44 -17.10
C ASN A 5 -4.20 17.28 -15.81
N ALA A 6 -3.48 16.17 -15.65
CA ALA A 6 -2.58 16.00 -14.52
C ALA A 6 -1.14 16.42 -14.90
N ASP A 7 -0.67 17.51 -14.31
CA ASP A 7 0.73 17.97 -14.37
C ASP A 7 1.61 17.11 -13.46
N LEU A 8 2.47 16.28 -14.07
CA LEU A 8 3.35 15.32 -13.40
C LEU A 8 4.60 15.96 -12.77
N SER A 9 4.80 17.27 -12.93
CA SER A 9 5.94 18.00 -12.34
C SER A 9 5.61 18.68 -11.00
N SER A 10 4.34 18.68 -10.60
CA SER A 10 3.90 19.38 -9.39
C SER A 10 4.08 18.52 -8.13
N ALA A 11 4.63 19.12 -7.06
CA ALA A 11 4.79 18.54 -5.72
C ALA A 11 3.44 18.39 -4.98
N ASP A 12 2.44 17.82 -5.64
CA ASP A 12 1.12 17.56 -5.07
C ASP A 12 1.15 16.28 -4.22
N VAL A 13 1.23 16.47 -2.91
CA VAL A 13 1.27 15.44 -1.86
C VAL A 13 0.13 14.42 -1.92
N ARG A 14 -0.93 14.67 -2.70
CA ARG A 14 -2.04 13.72 -2.92
C ARG A 14 -1.63 12.50 -3.76
N TYR A 15 -0.47 12.52 -4.43
CA TYR A 15 0.05 11.43 -5.25
C TYR A 15 1.21 10.64 -4.63
N HIS A 16 1.64 10.98 -3.41
CA HIS A 16 2.73 10.30 -2.70
C HIS A 16 2.27 9.22 -1.70
N HIS A 17 0.99 8.83 -1.75
CA HIS A 17 0.48 7.73 -0.94
C HIS A 17 0.42 6.46 -1.79
N PRO A 18 1.23 5.42 -1.49
CA PRO A 18 1.24 4.17 -2.25
C PRO A 18 -0.15 3.53 -2.37
N SER A 19 -0.97 3.61 -1.31
CA SER A 19 -2.34 3.08 -1.32
C SER A 19 -3.26 3.78 -2.33
N TRP A 20 -3.11 5.09 -2.56
CA TRP A 20 -3.87 5.80 -3.59
C TRP A 20 -3.43 5.41 -5.00
N GLN A 21 -2.13 5.27 -5.23
CA GLN A 21 -1.60 4.80 -6.52
C GLN A 21 -2.09 3.39 -6.85
N ARG A 22 -2.13 2.50 -5.84
CA ARG A 22 -2.70 1.16 -5.98
C ARG A 22 -4.19 1.18 -6.32
N LEU A 23 -4.97 2.06 -5.67
CA LEU A 23 -6.38 2.24 -6.00
C LEU A 23 -6.57 2.77 -7.44
N LEU A 24 -5.76 3.73 -7.88
CA LEU A 24 -5.79 4.20 -9.26
C LEU A 24 -5.52 3.07 -10.25
N GLY A 25 -4.52 2.21 -9.99
CA GLY A 25 -4.25 1.01 -10.79
C GLY A 25 -5.42 0.03 -10.82
N TYR A 26 -6.08 -0.21 -9.69
CA TYR A 26 -7.29 -1.03 -9.60
C TYR A 26 -8.44 -0.49 -10.46
N LEU A 27 -8.67 0.83 -10.42
CA LEU A 27 -9.71 1.50 -11.21
C LEU A 27 -9.39 1.48 -12.71
N GLU A 28 -8.11 1.64 -13.06
CA GLU A 28 -7.64 1.57 -14.44
C GLU A 28 -7.80 0.15 -15.01
N ALA A 29 -7.50 -0.89 -14.23
CA ALA A 29 -7.75 -2.28 -14.62
C ALA A 29 -9.24 -2.56 -14.88
N HIS A 30 -10.13 -2.03 -14.02
CA HIS A 30 -11.58 -2.09 -14.21
C HIS A 30 -12.01 -1.41 -15.51
N ARG A 31 -11.49 -0.20 -15.77
CA ARG A 31 -11.75 0.55 -17.00
C ARG A 31 -11.30 -0.21 -18.23
N ALA A 32 -10.11 -0.80 -18.21
CA ALA A 32 -9.56 -1.59 -19.32
C ALA A 32 -10.38 -2.85 -19.59
N ALA A 33 -10.94 -3.47 -18.55
CA ALA A 33 -11.82 -4.64 -18.65
C ALA A 33 -13.28 -4.30 -19.00
N GLY A 34 -13.66 -3.00 -19.03
CA GLY A 34 -15.05 -2.59 -19.23
C GLY A 34 -15.97 -2.93 -18.05
N ILE A 35 -15.42 -3.12 -16.85
CA ILE A 35 -16.17 -3.47 -15.63
C ILE A 35 -16.32 -2.22 -14.76
N THR A 36 -17.55 -1.88 -14.38
CA THR A 36 -17.80 -0.78 -13.43
C THR A 36 -17.46 -1.25 -12.01
N PRO A 37 -16.52 -0.60 -11.29
CA PRO A 37 -16.21 -0.97 -9.92
C PRO A 37 -17.38 -0.62 -8.99
N ASP A 38 -17.70 -1.52 -8.06
CA ASP A 38 -18.68 -1.26 -6.99
C ASP A 38 -17.99 -0.49 -5.85
N PRO A 39 -18.35 0.77 -5.59
CA PRO A 39 -17.71 1.57 -4.54
C PRO A 39 -17.83 0.96 -3.15
N ARG A 40 -18.84 0.11 -2.90
CA ARG A 40 -19.05 -0.55 -1.61
C ARG A 40 -17.98 -1.60 -1.31
N LEU A 41 -17.32 -2.13 -2.35
CA LEU A 41 -16.24 -3.09 -2.22
C LEU A 41 -14.86 -2.43 -2.00
N ILE A 42 -14.79 -1.11 -2.16
CA ILE A 42 -13.55 -0.34 -1.96
C ILE A 42 -13.53 0.17 -0.52
N ARG A 43 -12.80 -0.53 0.35
CA ARG A 43 -12.72 -0.21 1.79
C ARG A 43 -11.47 0.58 2.13
N ARG A 44 -11.62 1.50 3.09
CA ARG A 44 -10.54 2.26 3.69
C ARG A 44 -10.62 2.10 5.19
N VAL A 45 -9.47 1.99 5.84
CA VAL A 45 -9.40 2.02 7.31
C VAL A 45 -9.27 3.45 7.79
N ALA A 46 -9.94 3.77 8.90
CA ALA A 46 -9.81 5.08 9.55
C ALA A 46 -8.47 5.23 10.28
N VAL A 47 -7.93 4.11 10.77
CA VAL A 47 -6.66 4.02 11.49
C VAL A 47 -5.81 2.96 10.78
N TYR A 48 -4.53 3.27 10.55
CA TYR A 48 -3.59 2.32 9.94
C TYR A 48 -3.20 1.23 10.96
N SER A 49 -3.98 0.15 11.01
CA SER A 49 -3.73 -1.01 11.87
C SER A 49 -4.37 -2.27 11.29
N SER A 50 -3.83 -3.43 11.66
CA SER A 50 -4.41 -4.73 11.29
C SER A 50 -5.80 -4.91 11.91
N GLU A 51 -6.02 -4.44 13.13
CA GLU A 51 -7.33 -4.52 13.80
C GLU A 51 -8.42 -3.74 13.05
N ALA A 52 -8.10 -2.53 12.59
CA ALA A 52 -9.04 -1.75 11.77
C ALA A 52 -9.32 -2.45 10.44
N ALA A 53 -8.29 -3.03 9.81
CA ALA A 53 -8.44 -3.81 8.58
C ALA A 53 -9.28 -5.08 8.79
N ARG A 54 -9.09 -5.79 9.90
CA ARG A 54 -9.85 -6.97 10.29
C ARG A 54 -11.34 -6.66 10.42
N LYS A 55 -11.68 -5.54 11.08
CA LYS A 55 -13.07 -5.08 11.18
C LYS A 55 -13.68 -4.85 9.80
N GLU A 56 -13.01 -4.07 8.95
CA GLU A 56 -13.53 -3.76 7.60
C GLU A 56 -13.66 -5.02 6.73
N ALA A 57 -12.73 -5.98 6.88
CA ALA A 57 -12.77 -7.27 6.20
C ALA A 57 -13.93 -8.14 6.67
N LEU A 58 -14.19 -8.24 7.98
CA LEU A 58 -15.35 -8.96 8.50
C LEU A 58 -16.67 -8.37 7.99
N ASP A 59 -16.80 -7.04 8.02
CA ASP A 59 -17.98 -6.34 7.51
C ASP A 59 -18.21 -6.65 6.01
N LEU A 60 -17.13 -6.73 5.22
CA LEU A 60 -17.19 -7.03 3.79
C LEU A 60 -17.47 -8.51 3.49
N LEU A 61 -16.89 -9.44 4.26
CA LEU A 61 -17.02 -10.88 4.03
C LEU A 61 -18.36 -11.45 4.53
N THR A 62 -19.07 -10.72 5.39
CA THR A 62 -20.36 -11.13 5.97
C THR A 62 -21.57 -10.42 5.33
N MET A 63 -21.36 -9.48 4.40
CA MET A 63 -22.44 -8.82 3.69
C MET A 63 -23.16 -9.78 2.73
N ARG A 64 -24.44 -9.51 2.43
CA ARG A 64 -25.27 -10.36 1.55
C ARG A 64 -24.63 -10.63 0.18
N ASN A 65 -23.92 -9.65 -0.36
CA ASN A 65 -23.19 -9.76 -1.63
C ASN A 65 -21.69 -9.67 -1.37
N ALA A 66 -21.17 -10.56 -0.54
CA ALA A 66 -19.74 -10.63 -0.24
C ALA A 66 -18.92 -10.85 -1.52
N PRO A 67 -17.71 -10.28 -1.61
CA PRO A 67 -16.86 -10.46 -2.78
C PRO A 67 -16.30 -11.89 -2.84
N SER A 68 -15.93 -12.34 -4.04
CA SER A 68 -15.22 -13.60 -4.26
C SER A 68 -13.69 -13.48 -4.14
N ALA A 69 -13.17 -12.24 -4.13
CA ALA A 69 -11.75 -11.95 -4.02
C ALA A 69 -11.48 -10.67 -3.23
N LEU A 70 -10.34 -10.63 -2.55
CA LEU A 70 -9.79 -9.48 -1.86
C LEU A 70 -8.43 -9.11 -2.43
N PHE A 71 -8.19 -7.80 -2.57
CA PHE A 71 -6.88 -7.23 -2.89
C PHE A 71 -6.50 -6.25 -1.79
N THR A 72 -5.46 -6.58 -1.02
CA THR A 72 -5.00 -5.73 0.10
C THR A 72 -3.92 -4.78 -0.34
N ALA A 73 -3.97 -3.55 0.19
CA ALA A 73 -3.08 -2.48 -0.26
C ALA A 73 -1.65 -2.62 0.26
N ASP A 74 -1.39 -3.35 1.35
CA ASP A 74 -0.07 -3.54 1.97
C ASP A 74 -0.12 -4.70 2.98
N GLY A 75 1.02 -4.99 3.61
CA GLY A 75 1.17 -6.04 4.61
C GLY A 75 0.28 -5.87 5.85
N VAL A 76 0.07 -4.65 6.35
CA VAL A 76 -0.77 -4.42 7.55
C VAL A 76 -2.24 -4.71 7.25
N MET A 77 -2.72 -4.27 6.08
CA MET A 77 -4.07 -4.62 5.62
C MET A 77 -4.21 -6.13 5.40
N SER A 78 -3.15 -6.77 4.90
CA SER A 78 -3.11 -8.23 4.68
C SER A 78 -3.24 -9.00 5.99
N THR A 79 -2.53 -8.59 7.05
CA THR A 79 -2.65 -9.22 8.38
C THR A 79 -4.09 -9.18 8.90
N GLY A 80 -4.76 -8.03 8.84
CA GLY A 80 -6.15 -7.93 9.30
C GLY A 80 -7.13 -8.76 8.47
N VAL A 81 -6.94 -8.83 7.15
CA VAL A 81 -7.74 -9.70 6.29
C VAL A 81 -7.54 -11.18 6.63
N LEU A 82 -6.29 -11.61 6.85
CA LEU A 82 -6.00 -12.99 7.24
C LEU A 82 -6.66 -13.35 8.58
N GLU A 83 -6.57 -12.46 9.58
CA GLU A 83 -7.26 -12.62 10.86
C GLU A 83 -8.78 -12.76 10.68
N ALA A 84 -9.39 -11.94 9.83
CA ALA A 84 -10.82 -12.00 9.52
C ALA A 84 -11.21 -13.33 8.85
N THR A 85 -10.44 -13.77 7.84
CA THR A 85 -10.69 -15.04 7.16
C THR A 85 -10.53 -16.23 8.10
N SER A 86 -9.54 -16.19 8.99
CA SER A 86 -9.34 -17.21 10.02
C SER A 86 -10.51 -17.27 10.99
N ALA A 87 -11.00 -16.12 11.48
CA ALA A 87 -12.16 -16.04 12.36
C ALA A 87 -13.44 -16.62 11.72
N LEU A 88 -13.62 -16.42 10.41
CA LEU A 88 -14.72 -16.99 9.63
C LEU A 88 -14.49 -18.43 9.18
N LYS A 89 -13.30 -19.01 9.45
CA LYS A 89 -12.86 -20.32 8.96
C LYS A 89 -12.91 -20.44 7.43
N PHE A 90 -12.63 -19.35 6.73
CA PHE A 90 -12.58 -19.33 5.27
C PHE A 90 -11.24 -19.91 4.79
N ALA A 91 -11.32 -20.86 3.87
CA ALA A 91 -10.17 -21.33 3.11
C ALA A 91 -9.79 -20.31 2.03
N ILE A 92 -8.50 -20.16 1.80
CA ILE A 92 -7.94 -19.38 0.68
C ILE A 92 -7.23 -20.39 -0.24
N PRO A 93 -7.53 -20.45 -1.54
CA PRO A 93 -8.54 -19.68 -2.28
C PRO A 93 -9.98 -20.23 -2.20
N GLY A 94 -10.22 -21.31 -1.45
CA GLY A 94 -11.46 -22.10 -1.54
C GLY A 94 -12.77 -21.34 -1.28
N ASN A 95 -12.81 -20.48 -0.26
CA ASN A 95 -13.95 -19.61 0.05
C ASN A 95 -13.77 -18.19 -0.47
N ILE A 96 -12.53 -17.69 -0.47
CA ILE A 96 -12.17 -16.34 -0.91
C ILE A 96 -10.79 -16.36 -1.54
N SER A 97 -10.61 -15.67 -2.67
CA SER A 97 -9.28 -15.43 -3.25
C SER A 97 -8.60 -14.23 -2.58
N LEU A 98 -7.29 -14.28 -2.37
CA LEU A 98 -6.53 -13.19 -1.76
C LEU A 98 -5.27 -12.87 -2.57
N LEU A 99 -5.15 -11.60 -2.95
CA LEU A 99 -3.95 -10.98 -3.52
C LEU A 99 -3.47 -9.88 -2.55
N CYS A 100 -2.17 -9.76 -2.34
CA CYS A 100 -1.59 -8.74 -1.46
C CYS A 100 -0.39 -8.01 -2.06
N PHE A 101 0.10 -7.00 -1.34
CA PHE A 101 1.36 -6.30 -1.60
C PHE A 101 2.42 -6.65 -0.56
N ASP A 102 3.66 -6.28 -0.89
CA ASP A 102 4.87 -6.24 -0.06
C ASP A 102 5.69 -7.53 -0.03
N ASP A 103 5.07 -8.70 -0.16
CA ASP A 103 5.75 -10.01 -0.13
C ASP A 103 6.69 -10.13 1.09
N LEU A 104 6.12 -9.90 2.28
CA LEU A 104 6.88 -9.82 3.53
C LEU A 104 7.32 -11.22 3.99
N ASP A 105 8.48 -11.33 4.62
CA ASP A 105 9.06 -12.60 5.07
C ASP A 105 8.07 -13.46 5.88
N TRP A 106 7.23 -12.86 6.73
CA TRP A 106 6.27 -13.62 7.53
C TRP A 106 5.15 -14.29 6.71
N MET A 107 4.89 -13.80 5.49
CA MET A 107 3.82 -14.32 4.63
C MET A 107 4.07 -15.76 4.20
N GLN A 108 5.33 -16.22 4.21
CA GLN A 108 5.70 -17.61 3.93
C GLN A 108 5.11 -18.61 4.94
N PHE A 109 4.73 -18.15 6.14
CA PHE A 109 4.16 -18.98 7.19
C PHE A 109 2.64 -19.12 7.09
N VAL A 110 2.01 -18.45 6.12
CA VAL A 110 0.57 -18.62 5.85
C VAL A 110 0.38 -19.94 5.12
N ALA A 111 -0.26 -20.91 5.78
CA ALA A 111 -0.32 -22.30 5.35
C ALA A 111 -0.86 -22.51 3.93
N GLN A 112 -1.76 -21.64 3.47
CA GLN A 112 -2.38 -21.71 2.15
C GLN A 112 -1.51 -21.12 1.01
N GLY A 113 -0.42 -20.44 1.37
CA GLY A 113 0.34 -19.58 0.47
C GLY A 113 -0.40 -18.30 0.11
N LEU A 114 0.34 -17.23 -0.21
CA LEU A 114 -0.22 -15.96 -0.64
C LEU A 114 0.35 -15.55 -2.00
N THR A 115 -0.52 -15.01 -2.85
CA THR A 115 -0.07 -14.30 -4.04
C THR A 115 0.23 -12.87 -3.64
N ALA A 116 1.47 -12.44 -3.80
CA ALA A 116 1.93 -11.11 -3.40
C ALA A 116 2.62 -10.38 -4.55
N ILE A 117 2.41 -9.07 -4.61
CA ILE A 117 3.20 -8.15 -5.43
C ILE A 117 4.39 -7.69 -4.60
N ALA A 118 5.56 -8.24 -4.89
CA ALA A 118 6.81 -7.89 -4.24
C ALA A 118 7.25 -6.47 -4.61
N GLN A 119 7.61 -5.67 -3.59
CA GLN A 119 8.26 -4.39 -3.81
C GLN A 119 9.78 -4.56 -3.83
N PRO A 120 10.53 -3.85 -4.69
CA PRO A 120 11.98 -3.92 -4.73
C PRO A 120 12.61 -3.10 -3.58
N ALA A 121 12.24 -3.39 -2.34
CA ALA A 121 12.57 -2.58 -1.16
C ALA A 121 14.08 -2.39 -0.97
N HIS A 122 14.88 -3.44 -1.23
CA HIS A 122 16.33 -3.35 -1.18
C HIS A 122 16.91 -2.36 -2.20
N LEU A 123 16.42 -2.38 -3.45
CA LEU A 123 16.87 -1.45 -4.48
C LEU A 123 16.45 -0.01 -4.15
N ILE A 124 15.25 0.18 -3.61
CA ILE A 124 14.77 1.50 -3.15
C ILE A 124 15.68 2.02 -2.02
N GLY A 125 16.00 1.19 -1.04
CA GLY A 125 16.90 1.54 0.07
C GLY A 125 18.30 1.91 -0.41
N ALA A 126 18.89 1.07 -1.28
CA ALA A 126 20.21 1.32 -1.84
C ALA A 126 20.29 2.65 -2.61
N ALA A 127 19.31 2.92 -3.48
CA ALA A 127 19.24 4.16 -4.22
C ALA A 127 19.05 5.38 -3.30
N ALA A 128 18.21 5.27 -2.26
CA ALA A 128 18.01 6.34 -1.29
C ALA A 128 19.29 6.67 -0.51
N THR A 129 20.03 5.65 -0.07
CA THR A 129 21.33 5.82 0.60
C THR A 129 22.37 6.44 -0.32
N GLU A 130 22.47 6.00 -1.58
CA GLU A 130 23.40 6.58 -2.56
C GLU A 130 23.14 8.08 -2.76
N LEU A 131 21.86 8.46 -2.90
CA LEU A 131 21.46 9.86 -3.04
C LEU A 131 21.78 10.69 -1.79
N LEU A 132 21.58 10.13 -0.59
CA LEU A 132 21.92 10.79 0.67
C LEU A 132 23.43 11.04 0.78
N LEU A 133 24.25 10.04 0.49
CA LEU A 133 25.70 10.15 0.55
C LEU A 133 26.23 11.21 -0.42
N LYS A 134 25.69 11.27 -1.66
CA LYS A 134 26.03 12.33 -2.62
C LYS A 134 25.70 13.73 -2.10
N ARG A 135 24.56 13.90 -1.42
CA ARG A 135 24.18 15.20 -0.83
C ARG A 135 25.10 15.61 0.32
N LEU A 136 25.52 14.66 1.16
CA LEU A 136 26.45 14.93 2.26
C LEU A 136 27.84 15.32 1.76
N ALA A 137 28.34 14.66 0.70
CA ALA A 137 29.61 15.01 0.08
C ALA A 137 29.61 16.45 -0.49
N ILE A 138 28.55 16.83 -1.21
CA ILE A 138 28.38 18.20 -1.74
C ILE A 138 28.33 19.23 -0.61
N ALA A 139 27.62 18.93 0.49
CA ALA A 139 27.55 19.83 1.64
C ALA A 139 28.90 20.00 2.36
N ALA A 140 29.76 18.97 2.34
CA ALA A 140 31.10 19.03 2.93
C ALA A 140 32.09 19.84 2.07
N GLU A 141 31.94 19.81 0.75
CA GLU A 141 32.77 20.60 -0.19
C GLU A 141 32.36 22.07 -0.25
N GLY A 142 31.11 22.39 0.10
CA GLY A 142 30.53 23.74 0.03
C GLY A 142 30.79 24.66 1.23
N GLY A 143 31.59 24.27 2.22
CA GLY A 143 31.99 25.11 3.35
C GLY A 143 30.82 25.70 4.15
N VAL A 144 30.33 24.99 5.16
CA VAL A 144 29.41 25.61 6.12
C VAL A 144 30.22 26.62 6.96
N GLU A 145 30.19 27.89 6.60
CA GLU A 145 30.48 28.98 7.53
C GLU A 145 29.42 28.92 8.63
N VAL A 146 29.77 28.28 9.74
CA VAL A 146 29.00 28.36 10.97
C VAL A 146 29.26 29.74 11.54
N ASP A 147 28.34 30.66 11.26
CA ASP A 147 28.35 32.03 11.78
C ASP A 147 28.38 31.99 13.32
N ALA A 148 29.56 32.26 13.88
CA ALA A 148 29.86 32.09 15.30
C ALA A 148 29.37 33.26 16.18
N GLU A 149 28.63 34.24 15.63
CA GLU A 149 28.32 35.50 16.33
C GLU A 149 26.95 35.57 17.06
N ARG A 150 26.20 34.47 17.25
CA ARG A 150 24.98 34.49 18.09
C ARG A 150 25.21 34.14 19.57
N ARG A 151 26.23 34.74 20.20
CA ARG A 151 26.33 34.85 21.67
C ARG A 151 26.84 36.24 22.05
N ALA A 152 25.91 37.19 22.14
CA ALA A 152 26.00 38.38 22.98
C ALA A 152 24.62 38.62 23.59
#